data_AF-K0EZX7-F1
#
_entry.id   AF-K0EZX7-F1
#
_cell.length_a   1.000
_cell.length_b   1.000
_cell.length_c   1.000
_cell.angle_alpha   90.00
_cell.angle_beta   90.00
_cell.angle_gamma   90.00
#
_symmetry.space_group_name_H-M   'P 1'
#
loop_
_entity.id
_entity.type
_entity.pdbx_description
1 polymer ?
#
loop_
_entity_poly.entity_id
_entity_poly.type
_entity_poly.pdbx_seq_one_letter_code
_entity_poly.pdbx_strand_id
1 'polypeptide(L)'
;MIVAYSFGYRSPADPSSGDHEPGPVNEALADAVVVAREARDIPVFAQSEIAAVLRSRYGMHDVISIDGDVQPDGSPIYLSTEGVAAKVAALRGSARDTDIAGVVAFRDHLWRATRTTAAAGFVAAAPAGVTMPERYDPLSAQPWTTGPERYLPVDYAGRVKFLRCG
;
A
#
# COMPACT_ATOMS: atom_id res chain seq x y z
N MET A 1 -3.66 -11.62 -8.31
CA MET A 1 -3.47 -10.16 -8.39
C MET A 1 -2.47 -9.70 -7.34
N ILE A 2 -1.97 -8.46 -7.44
CA ILE A 2 -1.12 -7.83 -6.41
C ILE A 2 -1.87 -6.64 -5.81
N VAL A 3 -1.80 -6.49 -4.48
CA VAL A 3 -2.27 -5.31 -3.76
C VAL A 3 -1.08 -4.70 -3.01
N ALA A 4 -0.69 -3.48 -3.39
CA ALA A 4 0.48 -2.79 -2.86
C ALA A 4 0.07 -1.58 -2.00
N TYR A 5 0.45 -1.63 -0.72
CA TYR A 5 0.15 -0.61 0.27
C TYR A 5 1.36 0.32 0.46
N SER A 6 1.16 1.62 0.29
CA SER A 6 2.18 2.62 0.56
C SER A 6 2.49 2.73 2.06
N PHE A 7 3.67 3.27 2.36
CA PHE A 7 4.14 3.44 3.72
C PHE A 7 4.81 4.79 3.89
N GLY A 8 4.06 5.74 4.44
CA GLY A 8 4.48 7.13 4.47
C GLY A 8 4.45 7.76 3.08
N TYR A 9 4.78 9.04 3.04
CA TYR A 9 5.12 9.79 1.83
C TYR A 9 6.07 10.94 2.19
N ARG A 10 6.61 11.64 1.20
CA ARG A 10 7.36 12.88 1.39
C ARG A 10 6.52 14.08 0.95
N SER A 11 6.73 15.22 1.60
CA SER A 11 6.19 16.47 1.10
C SER A 11 6.76 16.74 -0.30
N PRO A 12 5.96 17.27 -1.23
CA PRO A 12 6.44 17.56 -2.56
C PRO A 12 7.56 18.61 -2.53
N ALA A 13 8.55 18.44 -3.40
CA ALA A 13 9.62 19.42 -3.59
C ALA A 13 9.07 20.77 -4.08
N ASP A 14 8.00 20.73 -4.88
CA ASP A 14 7.20 21.91 -5.24
C ASP A 14 5.92 21.95 -4.38
N PRO A 15 5.79 22.90 -3.43
CA PRO A 15 4.58 23.03 -2.61
C PRO A 15 3.30 23.35 -3.40
N SER A 16 3.42 23.81 -4.64
CA SER A 16 2.28 24.05 -5.54
C SER A 16 1.78 22.77 -6.22
N SER A 17 2.60 21.71 -6.23
CA SER A 17 2.18 20.36 -6.56
C SER A 17 1.36 19.82 -5.38
N GLY A 18 0.08 19.56 -5.59
CA GLY A 18 -0.77 18.92 -4.59
C GLY A 18 -0.44 17.44 -4.35
N ASP A 19 0.46 16.86 -5.15
CA ASP A 19 0.78 15.44 -5.13
C ASP A 19 1.82 15.13 -4.04
N HIS A 20 1.62 14.03 -3.31
CA HIS A 20 2.63 13.52 -2.41
C HIS A 20 3.78 12.89 -3.19
N GLU A 21 5.01 13.12 -2.74
CA GLU A 21 6.16 12.41 -3.27
C GLU A 21 6.24 11.00 -2.66
N PRO A 22 6.58 9.97 -3.46
CA PRO A 22 6.63 8.60 -2.95
C PRO A 22 7.68 8.42 -1.86
N GLY A 23 8.85 9.03 -2.02
CA GLY A 23 10.00 8.78 -1.15
C GLY A 23 10.56 7.35 -1.27
N PRO A 24 11.70 7.09 -0.60
CA PRO A 24 12.50 5.88 -0.83
C PRO A 24 11.80 4.58 -0.41
N VAL A 25 10.88 4.65 0.56
CA VAL A 25 10.14 3.44 0.98
C VAL A 25 9.15 3.01 -0.08
N ASN A 26 8.38 3.94 -0.67
CA ASN A 26 7.44 3.60 -1.73
C ASN A 26 8.14 3.27 -3.05
N GLU A 27 9.32 3.84 -3.31
CA GLU A 27 10.20 3.37 -4.39
C GLU A 27 10.61 1.91 -4.18
N ALA A 28 11.10 1.54 -2.99
CA ALA A 28 11.46 0.15 -2.70
C ALA A 28 10.25 -0.80 -2.72
N LEU A 29 9.05 -0.32 -2.36
CA LEU A 29 7.82 -1.09 -2.50
C LEU A 29 7.44 -1.30 -3.98
N ALA A 30 7.66 -0.31 -4.84
CA ALA A 30 7.49 -0.47 -6.28
C ALA A 30 8.45 -1.51 -6.85
N ASP A 31 9.71 -1.50 -6.42
CA ASP A 31 10.70 -2.53 -6.79
C ASP A 31 10.20 -3.94 -6.36
N ALA A 32 9.65 -4.07 -5.14
CA ALA A 32 9.06 -5.32 -4.66
C ALA A 32 7.82 -5.75 -5.48
N VAL A 33 6.99 -4.82 -5.95
CA VAL A 33 5.87 -5.13 -6.85
C VAL A 33 6.37 -5.66 -8.20
N VAL A 34 7.42 -5.08 -8.77
CA VAL A 34 8.02 -5.55 -10.03
C VAL A 34 8.55 -6.98 -9.88
N VAL A 35 9.26 -7.27 -8.78
CA VAL A 35 9.72 -8.63 -8.46
C VAL A 35 8.54 -9.57 -8.18
N ALA A 36 7.47 -9.09 -7.55
CA ALA A 36 6.29 -9.90 -7.27
C ALA A 36 5.46 -10.21 -8.52
N ARG A 37 5.44 -9.33 -9.52
CA ARG A 37 4.73 -9.51 -10.79
C ARG A 37 5.54 -10.30 -11.80
N GLU A 38 6.85 -10.04 -11.87
CA GLU A 38 7.74 -10.55 -12.92
C GLU A 38 7.10 -10.34 -14.32
N ALA A 39 7.07 -11.38 -15.16
CA ALA A 39 6.45 -11.36 -16.49
C ALA A 39 4.97 -11.80 -16.48
N ARG A 40 4.34 -11.96 -15.31
CA ARG A 40 2.95 -12.44 -15.23
C ARG A 40 1.97 -11.34 -15.58
N ASP A 41 1.00 -11.68 -16.42
CA ASP A 41 -0.13 -10.82 -16.73
C ASP A 41 -1.21 -10.92 -15.65
N ILE A 42 -0.91 -10.34 -14.48
CA ILE A 42 -1.83 -10.25 -13.34
C ILE A 42 -2.04 -8.78 -12.97
N PRO A 43 -3.26 -8.39 -12.57
CA PRO A 43 -3.56 -7.01 -12.24
C PRO A 43 -2.81 -6.59 -10.96
N VAL A 44 -2.32 -5.36 -10.98
CA VAL A 44 -1.65 -4.70 -9.86
C VAL A 44 -2.50 -3.51 -9.41
N PHE A 45 -2.97 -3.57 -8.18
CA PHE A 45 -3.62 -2.47 -7.48
C PHE A 45 -2.60 -1.87 -6.51
N ALA A 46 -2.23 -0.61 -6.69
CA ALA A 46 -1.20 0.04 -5.87
C ALA A 46 -1.69 1.40 -5.39
N GLN A 47 -1.39 1.76 -4.14
CA GLN A 47 -1.60 3.13 -3.69
C GLN A 47 -0.82 4.12 -4.57
N SER A 48 -1.37 5.33 -4.70
CA SER A 48 -0.91 6.35 -5.66
C SER A 48 0.60 6.59 -5.65
N GLU A 49 1.24 6.62 -4.48
CA GLU A 49 2.69 6.80 -4.37
C GLU A 49 3.47 5.68 -5.08
N ILE A 50 3.09 4.43 -4.87
CA ILE A 50 3.72 3.27 -5.51
C ILE A 50 3.36 3.24 -7.00
N ALA A 51 2.10 3.52 -7.34
CA ALA A 51 1.62 3.54 -8.72
C ALA A 51 2.37 4.58 -9.58
N ALA A 52 2.67 5.75 -9.01
CA ALA A 52 3.45 6.79 -9.67
C ALA A 52 4.86 6.30 -10.01
N VAL A 53 5.55 5.61 -9.09
CA VAL A 53 6.87 5.02 -9.33
C VAL A 53 6.81 3.91 -10.38
N LEU A 54 5.84 3.00 -10.28
CA LEU A 54 5.67 1.91 -11.26
C LEU A 54 5.47 2.43 -12.68
N ARG A 55 4.71 3.52 -12.84
CA ARG A 55 4.49 4.16 -14.15
C ARG A 55 5.75 4.87 -14.64
N SER A 56 6.35 5.72 -13.83
CA SER A 56 7.45 6.60 -14.26
C SER A 56 8.78 5.85 -14.44
N ARG A 57 9.10 4.91 -13.54
CA ARG A 57 10.38 4.19 -13.53
C ARG A 57 10.35 2.88 -14.31
N TYR A 58 9.21 2.19 -14.31
CA TYR A 58 9.08 0.85 -14.90
C TYR A 58 8.17 0.80 -16.14
N GLY A 59 7.51 1.89 -16.51
CA GLY A 59 6.59 1.92 -17.66
C GLY A 59 5.34 1.04 -17.48
N MET A 60 4.99 0.68 -16.24
CA MET A 60 3.82 -0.15 -15.94
C MET A 60 2.55 0.69 -15.94
N HIS A 61 2.10 1.08 -17.14
CA HIS A 61 0.91 1.91 -17.33
C HIS A 61 -0.42 1.18 -17.09
N ASP A 62 -0.39 -0.14 -16.96
CA ASP A 62 -1.54 -0.99 -16.65
C ASP A 62 -1.80 -1.14 -15.13
N VAL A 63 -1.00 -0.49 -14.28
CA VAL A 63 -1.25 -0.40 -12.84
C VAL A 63 -2.51 0.41 -12.55
N ILE A 64 -3.38 -0.18 -11.71
CA ILE A 64 -4.59 0.45 -11.19
C ILE A 64 -4.21 1.21 -9.91
N SER A 65 -4.28 2.54 -9.98
CA SER A 65 -4.02 3.39 -8.81
C SER A 65 -5.18 3.32 -7.82
N ILE A 66 -4.86 3.21 -6.54
CA ILE A 66 -5.81 3.35 -5.44
C ILE A 66 -5.55 4.69 -4.78
N ASP A 67 -6.33 5.68 -5.20
CA ASP A 67 -6.16 7.08 -4.77
C ASP A 67 -6.93 7.37 -3.49
N GLY A 68 -6.40 8.29 -2.68
CA GLY A 68 -7.12 8.87 -1.55
C GLY A 68 -8.30 9.72 -2.03
N ASP A 69 -9.31 9.85 -1.17
CA ASP A 69 -10.41 10.80 -1.45
C ASP A 69 -9.96 12.22 -1.09
N VAL A 70 -10.62 13.22 -1.67
CA VAL A 70 -10.40 14.63 -1.33
C VAL A 70 -11.65 15.20 -0.68
N GLN A 71 -11.46 16.07 0.32
CA GLN A 71 -12.53 16.88 0.88
C GLN A 71 -13.04 17.89 -0.17
N PRO A 72 -14.24 18.48 0.01
CA PRO A 72 -14.75 19.52 -0.88
C PRO A 72 -13.84 20.75 -1.01
N ASP A 73 -12.98 21.00 -0.03
CA ASP A 73 -11.99 22.09 -0.05
C ASP A 73 -10.67 21.71 -0.78
N GLY A 74 -10.60 20.50 -1.33
CA GLY A 74 -9.44 19.96 -2.05
C GLY A 74 -8.38 19.31 -1.15
N SER A 75 -8.53 19.36 0.17
CA SER A 75 -7.55 18.72 1.07
C SER A 75 -7.66 17.19 1.04
N PRO A 76 -6.53 16.46 1.17
CA PRO A 76 -6.54 14.99 1.09
C PRO A 76 -7.18 14.36 2.33
N ILE A 77 -8.07 13.40 2.12
CA ILE A 77 -8.58 12.50 3.16
C ILE A 77 -7.60 11.33 3.28
N TYR A 78 -7.10 11.10 4.49
CA TYR A 78 -6.22 9.97 4.76
C TYR A 78 -6.88 8.64 4.37
N LEU A 79 -6.27 7.94 3.41
CA LEU A 79 -6.69 6.60 3.02
C LEU A 79 -6.02 5.55 3.91
N SER A 80 -6.80 4.97 4.82
CA SER A 80 -6.31 3.90 5.71
C SER A 80 -6.05 2.59 4.96
N THR A 81 -5.29 1.68 5.57
CA THR A 81 -5.10 0.30 5.07
C THR A 81 -6.44 -0.38 4.77
N GLU A 82 -7.45 -0.18 5.62
CA GLU A 82 -8.81 -0.70 5.40
C GLU A 82 -9.50 -0.04 4.22
N GLY A 83 -9.34 1.28 4.07
CA GLY A 83 -9.86 2.02 2.93
C GLY A 83 -9.29 1.51 1.61
N VAL A 84 -7.97 1.26 1.54
CA VAL A 84 -7.33 0.65 0.36
C VAL A 84 -7.95 -0.71 0.05
N ALA A 85 -8.00 -1.62 1.04
CA ALA A 85 -8.54 -2.96 0.84
C ALA A 85 -10.02 -2.93 0.40
N ALA A 86 -10.82 -2.03 0.96
CA ALA A 86 -12.21 -1.83 0.60
C ALA A 86 -12.37 -1.29 -0.83
N LYS A 87 -11.54 -0.30 -1.23
CA LYS A 87 -11.54 0.23 -2.60
C LYS A 87 -11.17 -0.86 -3.61
N VAL A 88 -10.14 -1.67 -3.33
CA VAL A 88 -9.77 -2.81 -4.18
C VAL A 88 -10.91 -3.83 -4.25
N ALA A 89 -11.52 -4.19 -3.12
CA ALA A 89 -12.68 -5.10 -3.10
C ALA A 89 -13.85 -4.58 -3.93
N ALA A 90 -14.14 -3.28 -3.86
CA ALA A 90 -15.19 -2.65 -4.66
C ALA A 90 -14.88 -2.69 -6.16
N LEU A 91 -13.62 -2.40 -6.56
CA LEU A 91 -13.19 -2.49 -7.95
C LEU A 91 -13.24 -3.91 -8.52
N ARG A 92 -13.02 -4.93 -7.67
CA ARG A 92 -13.09 -6.35 -8.07
C ARG A 92 -14.51 -6.89 -8.09
N GLY A 93 -15.44 -6.31 -7.34
CA GLY A 93 -16.80 -6.79 -7.23
C GLY A 93 -16.84 -8.26 -6.80
N SER A 94 -17.63 -9.09 -7.49
CA SER A 94 -17.74 -10.53 -7.19
C SER A 94 -16.45 -11.32 -7.47
N ALA A 95 -15.54 -10.81 -8.30
CA ALA A 95 -14.28 -11.51 -8.57
C ALA A 95 -13.40 -11.66 -7.31
N ARG A 96 -13.60 -10.78 -6.32
CA ARG A 96 -12.85 -10.80 -5.06
C ARG A 96 -12.93 -12.14 -4.33
N ASP A 97 -14.07 -12.83 -4.44
CA ASP A 97 -14.36 -14.06 -3.71
C ASP A 97 -13.49 -15.24 -4.20
N THR A 98 -12.91 -15.11 -5.40
CA THR A 98 -12.01 -16.10 -6.02
C THR A 98 -10.58 -15.57 -6.22
N ASP A 99 -10.34 -14.28 -6.00
CA ASP A 99 -9.03 -13.68 -6.22
C ASP A 99 -8.05 -14.05 -5.12
N ILE A 100 -6.86 -14.49 -5.55
CA ILE A 100 -5.68 -14.63 -4.70
C ILE A 100 -4.86 -13.34 -4.79
N ALA A 101 -4.68 -12.67 -3.66
CA ALA A 101 -3.99 -11.40 -3.52
C ALA A 101 -2.57 -11.62 -2.96
N GLY A 102 -1.56 -11.33 -3.77
CA GLY A 102 -0.20 -11.09 -3.32
C GLY A 102 -0.11 -9.71 -2.68
N VAL A 103 0.10 -9.65 -1.37
CA VAL A 103 0.16 -8.40 -0.61
C VAL A 103 1.59 -7.91 -0.51
N VAL A 104 1.85 -6.72 -1.06
CA VAL A 104 3.12 -5.99 -0.94
C VAL A 104 2.90 -4.83 0.03
N ALA A 105 3.71 -4.77 1.07
CA ALA A 105 3.66 -3.73 2.09
C ALA A 105 5.00 -3.69 2.83
N PHE A 106 5.29 -2.56 3.50
CA PHE A 106 6.48 -2.43 4.35
C PHE A 106 6.54 -3.57 5.39
N ARG A 107 7.73 -4.09 5.69
CA ARG A 107 7.93 -5.32 6.48
C ARG A 107 7.11 -5.34 7.77
N ASP A 108 7.17 -4.26 8.55
CA ASP A 108 6.48 -4.20 9.84
C ASP A 108 4.96 -3.95 9.70
N HIS A 109 4.51 -3.47 8.53
CA HIS A 109 3.09 -3.31 8.16
C HIS A 109 2.48 -4.58 7.55
N LEU A 110 3.33 -5.46 6.99
CA LEU A 110 2.91 -6.55 6.11
C LEU A 110 1.83 -7.44 6.73
N TRP A 111 1.99 -7.83 7.99
CA TRP A 111 1.00 -8.66 8.68
C TRP A 111 -0.37 -8.00 8.70
N ARG A 112 -0.44 -6.71 9.07
CA ARG A 112 -1.71 -5.98 9.15
C ARG A 112 -2.30 -5.80 7.77
N ALA A 113 -1.50 -5.43 6.77
CA ALA A 113 -1.94 -5.31 5.39
C ALA A 113 -2.51 -6.64 4.84
N THR A 114 -1.86 -7.77 5.12
CA THR A 114 -2.36 -9.10 4.70
C THR A 114 -3.67 -9.44 5.39
N ARG A 115 -3.78 -9.23 6.71
CA ARG A 115 -5.02 -9.50 7.46
C ARG A 115 -6.17 -8.59 7.03
N THR A 116 -5.89 -7.31 6.76
CA THR A 116 -6.87 -6.37 6.26
C THR A 116 -7.35 -6.74 4.85
N THR A 117 -6.43 -7.14 3.96
CA THR A 117 -6.81 -7.65 2.63
C THR A 117 -7.69 -8.90 2.74
N ALA A 118 -7.34 -9.84 3.62
CA ALA A 118 -8.16 -11.03 3.84
C ALA A 118 -9.56 -10.69 4.37
N ALA A 119 -9.64 -9.76 5.33
CA ALA A 119 -10.92 -9.29 5.88
C ALA A 119 -11.79 -8.55 4.85
N ALA A 120 -11.22 -8.07 3.74
CA ALA A 120 -11.97 -7.48 2.63
C ALA A 120 -12.55 -8.52 1.65
N GLY A 121 -12.34 -9.81 1.90
CA GLY A 121 -12.93 -10.92 1.15
C GLY A 121 -11.98 -11.69 0.23
N PHE A 122 -10.68 -11.36 0.24
CA PHE A 122 -9.68 -12.00 -0.62
C PHE A 122 -8.98 -13.17 0.06
N VAL A 123 -8.45 -14.11 -0.74
CA VAL A 123 -7.40 -15.01 -0.26
C VAL A 123 -6.07 -14.24 -0.31
N ALA A 124 -5.59 -13.75 0.84
CA ALA A 124 -4.43 -12.86 0.89
C ALA A 124 -3.19 -13.50 1.52
N ALA A 125 -2.04 -13.34 0.86
CA ALA A 125 -0.74 -13.78 1.36
C ALA A 125 0.38 -12.85 0.87
N ALA A 126 1.51 -12.80 1.58
CA ALA A 126 2.72 -12.19 1.06
C ALA A 126 3.29 -13.06 -0.08
N PRO A 127 3.73 -12.48 -1.22
CA PRO A 127 4.35 -13.24 -2.30
C PRO A 127 5.64 -13.94 -1.82
N ALA A 128 5.77 -15.24 -2.11
CA ALA A 128 6.98 -15.99 -1.78
C ALA A 128 8.19 -15.47 -2.59
N GLY A 129 9.37 -15.45 -1.96
CA GLY A 129 10.61 -15.00 -2.61
C GLY A 129 10.75 -13.48 -2.79
N VAL A 130 9.78 -12.69 -2.34
CA VAL A 130 9.83 -11.22 -2.43
C VAL A 130 10.22 -10.63 -1.07
N THR A 131 11.35 -9.95 -1.02
CA THR A 131 11.80 -9.22 0.17
C THR A 131 11.08 -7.89 0.27
N MET A 132 10.35 -7.67 1.38
CA MET A 132 9.70 -6.38 1.66
C MET A 132 10.71 -5.38 2.25
N PRO A 133 10.60 -4.09 1.93
CA PRO A 133 11.48 -3.08 2.51
C PRO A 133 11.26 -2.95 4.02
N GLU A 134 12.36 -2.70 4.72
CA GLU A 134 12.42 -2.67 6.19
C GLU A 134 13.09 -1.41 6.75
N ARG A 135 13.66 -0.56 5.88
CA ARG A 135 14.27 0.70 6.29
C ARG A 135 13.21 1.80 6.25
N TYR A 136 12.98 2.41 7.41
CA TYR A 136 12.11 3.58 7.55
C TYR A 136 12.68 4.81 6.83
N ASP A 137 11.81 5.70 6.36
CA ASP A 137 12.21 7.03 5.86
C ASP A 137 12.10 8.06 7.00
N PRO A 138 13.22 8.50 7.60
CA PRO A 138 13.18 9.50 8.67
C PRO A 138 12.63 10.86 8.23
N LEU A 139 12.53 11.09 6.91
CA LEU A 139 12.00 12.32 6.31
C LEU A 139 10.55 12.19 5.85
N SER A 140 9.85 11.11 6.20
CA SER A 140 8.45 10.97 5.84
C SER A 140 7.61 12.09 6.47
N ALA A 141 6.71 12.68 5.68
CA ALA A 141 5.73 13.66 6.10
C ALA A 141 4.62 13.06 6.99
N GLN A 142 4.53 11.73 7.10
CA GLN A 142 3.72 11.04 8.10
C GLN A 142 4.59 10.67 9.31
N PRO A 143 4.50 11.39 10.46
CA PRO A 143 5.47 11.23 11.54
C PRO A 143 5.53 9.82 12.16
N TRP A 144 4.44 9.04 12.08
CA TRP A 144 4.42 7.67 12.60
C TRP A 144 5.11 6.65 11.68
N THR A 145 5.46 7.00 10.44
CA THR A 145 6.19 6.13 9.49
C THR A 145 7.68 6.45 9.40
N THR A 146 8.21 7.29 10.30
CA THR A 146 9.63 7.70 10.28
C THR A 146 10.58 6.78 11.05
N GLY A 147 10.04 5.88 11.87
CA GLY A 147 10.83 4.98 12.71
C GLY A 147 9.99 3.92 13.42
N PRO A 148 10.62 2.80 13.84
CA PRO A 148 9.90 1.68 14.46
C PRO A 148 9.25 2.05 15.79
N GLU A 149 9.90 2.90 16.60
CA GLU A 149 9.39 3.35 17.90
C GLU A 149 8.10 4.17 17.78
N ARG A 150 7.86 4.79 16.62
CA ARG A 150 6.62 5.53 16.31
C ARG A 150 5.60 4.65 15.61
N TYR A 151 6.06 3.76 14.73
CA TYR A 151 5.18 2.95 13.91
C TYR A 151 4.57 1.78 14.66
N LEU A 152 5.39 1.00 15.37
CA LEU A 152 4.96 -0.27 15.96
C LEU A 152 3.80 -0.10 16.95
N PRO A 153 3.74 0.92 17.82
CA PRO A 153 2.58 1.13 18.68
C PRO A 153 1.28 1.35 17.90
N VAL A 154 1.33 2.15 16.82
CA VAL A 154 0.17 2.43 15.95
C VAL A 154 -0.25 1.15 15.22
N ASP A 155 0.71 0.41 14.69
CA ASP A 155 0.45 -0.84 13.99
C ASP A 155 -0.17 -1.88 14.92
N TYR A 156 0.40 -2.11 16.10
CA TYR A 156 -0.12 -3.04 17.10
C TYR A 156 -1.53 -2.69 17.55
N ALA A 157 -1.83 -1.41 17.78
CA ALA A 157 -3.20 -0.96 18.05
C ALA A 157 -4.15 -1.35 16.89
N GLY A 158 -3.74 -1.15 15.64
CA GLY A 158 -4.48 -1.56 14.46
C GLY A 158 -4.65 -3.08 14.31
N ARG A 159 -3.74 -3.89 14.87
CA ARG A 159 -3.84 -5.36 14.87
C ARG A 159 -4.87 -5.90 15.87
N VAL A 160 -5.19 -5.18 16.94
CA VAL A 160 -6.05 -5.67 18.04
C VAL A 160 -7.39 -6.20 17.54
N LYS A 161 -7.99 -5.55 16.53
CA LYS A 161 -9.27 -6.01 15.94
C LYS A 161 -9.21 -7.40 15.31
N PHE A 162 -8.04 -7.84 14.85
CA PHE A 162 -7.83 -9.16 14.27
C PHE A 162 -7.44 -10.22 15.31
N LEU A 163 -7.07 -9.79 16.52
CA LEU A 163 -6.82 -10.69 17.65
C LEU A 163 -8.11 -11.06 18.36
N ARG A 164 -9.17 -10.27 18.16
CA ARG A 164 -10.52 -10.58 18.62
C ARG A 164 -11.21 -11.49 17.61
N CYS A 165 -10.74 -12.73 17.54
CA CYS A 165 -11.47 -13.84 16.95
C CYS A 165 -11.45 -15.03 17.90
N GLY A 166 -12.55 -15.19 18.63
CA GLY A 166 -13.30 -16.43 18.76
C GLY A 166 -14.71 -16.11 18.30
#